data_AF-A0A6A8AWA8-F1
#
_entry.id   AF-A0A6A8AWA8-F1
#
_cell.length_a   1.000
_cell.length_b   1.000
_cell.length_c   1.000
_cell.angle_alpha   90.00
_cell.angle_beta   90.00
_cell.angle_gamma   90.00
#
_symmetry.space_group_name_H-M   'P 1'
#
loop_
_entity.id
_entity.type
_entity.pdbx_description
1 polymer ?
#
loop_
_entity_poly.entity_id
_entity_poly.type
_entity_poly.pdbx_seq_one_letter_code
_entity_poly.pdbx_strand_id
1 'polypeptide(L)'
;MPVPPWRITSVLRRSETGPLVTERDFDRRVLVPEIKRVVKEYDIKYDPETPVPSDDSLAKDIWDAGVDLFLSVGVFCTSTSRRMIFTDDELKEALWNYHDSIELGMGQDRKTWSPRSIEDPKRPGCLFSPVGVRCSEKNYVKLVMAYMQEPLADAVSTPILEKVDGGYARTHSPFEQQGGSVHVLNSRQAAIRVGRPGMAICLTGTALSAASQIASSNPVWGARPSDIRLVSVISELKIDHDLMNKALHFRQNGANIGTLTSPLFGAYAGIEGTTVLGIASHLQGLMVNQGNFTCYFPIHIRRLNNTSREMLWLVSLSYQALASNSRLISGSNGFAVAGPCTEMVMYEAGLHGMVSAVSGAAVLWEIATAMNKHYERTTPMEARMGCETGLSAVKSKLKRSDVNEIVKKILPMYEEKLDNAPLGKTFEECYDLETLEPSKEYQEIYGKVKAEFKDHGIDYIY
;
A
#
# COMPACT_ATOMS: atom_id res chain seq x y z
N MET A 1 -24.39 11.28 -0.12
CA MET A 1 -24.13 11.51 1.32
C MET A 1 -22.95 10.65 1.71
N PRO A 2 -21.96 11.15 2.47
CA PRO A 2 -20.88 10.30 2.97
C PRO A 2 -21.51 9.22 3.86
N VAL A 3 -21.23 7.96 3.54
CA VAL A 3 -21.78 6.81 4.26
C VAL A 3 -21.16 6.80 5.67
N PRO A 4 -21.97 6.60 6.74
CA PRO A 4 -21.42 6.49 8.09
C PRO A 4 -20.39 5.34 8.17
N PRO A 5 -19.38 5.45 9.05
CA PRO A 5 -18.45 4.35 9.31
C PRO A 5 -19.25 3.09 9.64
N TRP A 6 -18.76 1.90 9.27
CA TRP A 6 -19.47 0.68 9.67
C TRP A 6 -19.45 0.57 11.21
N ARG A 7 -20.60 0.91 11.80
CA ARG A 7 -20.97 0.79 13.22
C ARG A 7 -19.79 0.85 14.19
N ILE A 8 -19.02 1.94 14.22
CA ILE A 8 -17.80 2.06 15.04
C ILE A 8 -18.02 1.71 16.53
N THR A 9 -19.17 2.07 17.11
CA THR A 9 -19.52 1.70 18.50
C THR A 9 -19.69 0.18 18.69
N SER A 10 -20.15 -0.56 17.67
CA SER A 10 -20.21 -2.02 17.68
C SER A 10 -18.80 -2.61 17.77
N VAL A 11 -17.86 -2.09 16.97
CA VAL A 11 -16.44 -2.50 16.99
C VAL A 11 -15.84 -2.28 18.39
N LEU A 12 -16.02 -1.08 18.96
CA LEU A 12 -15.53 -0.75 20.31
C LEU A 12 -16.14 -1.66 21.39
N ARG A 13 -17.41 -2.02 21.28
CA ARG A 13 -18.02 -2.97 22.22
C ARG A 13 -17.47 -4.38 22.07
N ARG A 14 -17.27 -4.83 20.82
CA ARG A 14 -16.74 -6.18 20.53
C ARG A 14 -15.30 -6.34 20.99
N SER A 15 -14.46 -5.29 20.93
CA SER A 15 -13.11 -5.37 21.50
C SER A 15 -13.10 -5.62 23.01
N GLU A 16 -14.13 -5.18 23.73
CA GLU A 16 -14.24 -5.35 25.19
C GLU A 16 -15.04 -6.59 25.62
N THR A 17 -15.92 -7.09 24.75
CA THR A 17 -16.89 -8.15 25.12
C THR A 17 -16.79 -9.43 24.31
N GLY A 18 -16.04 -9.43 23.21
CA GLY A 18 -15.85 -10.60 22.34
C GLY A 18 -15.17 -11.78 23.06
N PRO A 19 -15.22 -13.00 22.51
CA PRO A 19 -14.65 -14.19 23.15
C PRO A 19 -13.15 -14.02 23.45
N LEU A 20 -12.75 -14.43 24.65
CA LEU A 20 -11.36 -14.42 25.11
C LEU A 20 -10.53 -15.48 24.39
N VAL A 21 -9.31 -15.12 23.99
CA VAL A 21 -8.32 -16.04 23.45
C VAL A 21 -6.93 -15.46 23.72
N THR A 22 -5.93 -16.30 23.98
CA THR A 22 -4.55 -15.81 24.03
C THR A 22 -4.06 -15.53 22.61
N GLU A 23 -3.14 -14.58 22.43
CA GLU A 23 -2.59 -14.30 21.10
C GLU A 23 -1.98 -15.56 20.45
N ARG A 24 -1.24 -16.35 21.25
CA ARG A 24 -0.66 -17.61 20.79
C ARG A 24 -1.72 -18.60 20.30
N ASP A 25 -2.84 -18.72 21.01
CA ASP A 25 -3.92 -19.63 20.61
C ASP A 25 -4.70 -19.08 19.42
N PHE A 26 -4.86 -17.76 19.31
CA PHE A 26 -5.41 -17.12 18.12
C PHE A 26 -4.58 -17.51 16.89
N ASP A 27 -3.26 -17.32 16.93
CA ASP A 27 -2.39 -17.63 15.81
C ASP A 27 -2.39 -19.14 15.48
N ARG A 28 -2.19 -19.99 16.49
CA ARG A 28 -1.90 -21.42 16.27
C ARG A 28 -3.14 -22.31 16.17
N ARG A 29 -4.24 -21.94 16.83
CA ARG A 29 -5.44 -22.79 16.95
C ARG A 29 -6.65 -22.23 16.22
N VAL A 30 -6.62 -20.94 15.85
CA VAL A 30 -7.70 -20.31 15.08
C VAL A 30 -7.20 -19.98 13.67
N LEU A 31 -6.27 -19.04 13.55
CA LEU A 31 -5.85 -18.49 12.27
C LEU A 31 -5.22 -19.54 11.33
N VAL A 32 -4.13 -20.19 11.75
CA VAL A 32 -3.40 -21.14 10.88
C VAL A 32 -4.26 -22.34 10.43
N PRO A 33 -5.05 -22.99 11.30
CA PRO A 33 -5.95 -24.06 10.87
C PRO A 33 -7.02 -23.59 9.88
N GLU A 34 -7.64 -22.43 10.09
CA GLU A 34 -8.67 -21.91 9.19
C GLU A 34 -8.10 -21.53 7.82
N ILE A 35 -6.90 -20.95 7.75
CA ILE A 35 -6.21 -20.71 6.47
C ILE A 35 -6.03 -22.03 5.70
N LYS A 36 -5.57 -23.08 6.38
CA LYS A 36 -5.39 -24.40 5.75
C LYS A 36 -6.71 -25.01 5.30
N ARG A 37 -7.79 -24.81 6.08
CA ARG A 37 -9.13 -25.28 5.73
C ARG A 37 -9.60 -24.63 4.44
N VAL A 38 -9.64 -23.30 4.38
CA VAL A 38 -10.17 -22.57 3.22
C VAL A 38 -9.32 -22.79 1.96
N VAL A 39 -7.99 -22.81 2.06
CA VAL A 39 -7.12 -23.09 0.90
C VAL A 39 -7.42 -24.47 0.32
N LYS A 40 -7.66 -25.48 1.17
CA LYS A 40 -8.00 -26.83 0.75
C LYS A 40 -9.43 -26.93 0.20
N GLU A 41 -10.39 -26.30 0.86
CA GLU A 41 -11.82 -26.38 0.52
C GLU A 41 -12.12 -25.73 -0.84
N TYR A 42 -11.46 -24.61 -1.12
CA TYR A 42 -11.58 -23.87 -2.38
C TYR A 42 -10.54 -24.28 -3.44
N ASP A 43 -9.76 -25.34 -3.21
CA ASP A 43 -8.70 -25.88 -4.10
C ASP A 43 -7.74 -24.82 -4.69
N ILE A 44 -7.37 -23.82 -3.89
CA ILE A 44 -6.52 -22.72 -4.35
C ILE A 44 -5.09 -23.23 -4.52
N LYS A 45 -4.54 -23.06 -5.73
CA LYS A 45 -3.20 -23.53 -6.10
C LYS A 45 -2.39 -22.45 -6.82
N TYR A 46 -1.16 -22.27 -6.40
CA TYR A 46 -0.18 -21.46 -7.11
C TYR A 46 0.37 -22.18 -8.34
N ASP A 47 0.41 -21.46 -9.47
CA ASP A 47 1.08 -21.89 -10.70
C ASP A 47 2.22 -20.92 -11.06
N PRO A 48 3.50 -21.34 -10.96
CA PRO A 48 4.65 -20.48 -11.30
C PRO A 48 4.77 -20.15 -12.80
N GLU A 49 4.12 -20.92 -13.67
CA GLU A 49 4.09 -20.66 -15.11
C GLU A 49 3.07 -19.58 -15.49
N THR A 50 2.22 -19.16 -14.55
CA THR A 50 1.20 -18.15 -14.77
C THR A 50 1.24 -17.08 -13.68
N PRO A 51 2.31 -16.26 -13.59
CA PRO A 51 2.42 -15.20 -12.58
C PRO A 51 1.34 -14.12 -12.68
N VAL A 52 0.60 -14.03 -13.79
CA VAL A 52 -0.57 -13.16 -13.94
C VAL A 52 -1.73 -14.00 -14.48
N PRO A 53 -2.45 -14.72 -13.61
CA PRO A 53 -3.58 -15.56 -14.02
C PRO A 53 -4.67 -14.75 -14.70
N SER A 54 -5.34 -15.37 -15.67
CA SER A 54 -6.53 -14.83 -16.34
C SER A 54 -7.79 -15.66 -16.09
N ASP A 55 -7.70 -16.63 -15.17
CA ASP A 55 -8.82 -17.46 -14.73
C ASP A 55 -9.68 -16.72 -13.70
N ASP A 56 -10.87 -16.29 -14.14
CA ASP A 56 -11.82 -15.58 -13.28
C ASP A 56 -12.40 -16.46 -12.17
N SER A 57 -12.42 -17.78 -12.35
CA SER A 57 -12.93 -18.70 -11.33
C SER A 57 -12.00 -18.76 -10.12
N LEU A 58 -10.69 -18.82 -10.36
CA LEU A 58 -9.69 -18.76 -9.29
C LEU A 58 -9.75 -17.43 -8.50
N ALA A 59 -9.94 -16.30 -9.18
CA ALA A 59 -10.11 -15.00 -8.51
C ALA A 59 -11.37 -14.98 -7.63
N LYS A 60 -12.46 -15.59 -8.09
CA LYS A 60 -13.69 -15.75 -7.32
C LYS A 60 -13.50 -16.66 -6.10
N ASP A 61 -12.83 -17.79 -6.27
CA ASP A 61 -12.59 -18.75 -5.18
C ASP A 61 -11.70 -18.13 -4.09
N ILE A 62 -10.72 -17.30 -4.46
CA ILE A 62 -9.91 -16.53 -3.51
C ILE A 62 -10.75 -15.52 -2.74
N TRP A 63 -11.69 -14.84 -3.40
CA TRP A 63 -12.62 -13.94 -2.72
C TRP A 63 -13.49 -14.69 -1.71
N ASP A 64 -14.14 -15.77 -2.14
CA ASP A 64 -15.04 -16.56 -1.30
C ASP A 64 -14.28 -17.16 -0.11
N ALA A 65 -13.08 -17.72 -0.33
CA ALA A 65 -12.20 -18.21 0.73
C ALA A 65 -11.78 -17.11 1.71
N GLY A 66 -11.56 -15.89 1.22
CA GLY A 66 -11.22 -14.74 2.05
C GLY A 66 -12.37 -14.27 2.93
N VAL A 67 -13.59 -14.28 2.39
CA VAL A 67 -14.83 -14.01 3.14
C VAL A 67 -15.04 -15.07 4.20
N ASP A 68 -14.96 -16.35 3.85
CA ASP A 68 -15.08 -17.47 4.79
C ASP A 68 -14.05 -17.37 5.92
N LEU A 69 -12.77 -17.16 5.57
CA LEU A 69 -11.70 -16.98 6.54
C LEU A 69 -11.99 -15.84 7.51
N PHE A 70 -12.40 -14.67 7.00
CA PHE A 70 -12.70 -13.50 7.81
C PHE A 70 -13.86 -13.75 8.78
N LEU A 71 -14.96 -14.34 8.31
CA LEU A 71 -16.14 -14.63 9.13
C LEU A 71 -15.86 -15.71 10.19
N SER A 72 -15.04 -16.71 9.85
CA SER A 72 -14.66 -17.80 10.75
C SER A 72 -13.67 -17.37 11.84
N VAL A 73 -12.66 -16.56 11.48
CA VAL A 73 -11.59 -16.13 12.39
C VAL A 73 -11.98 -14.87 13.18
N GLY A 74 -12.57 -13.88 12.52
CA GLY A 74 -12.74 -12.53 13.06
C GLY A 74 -11.41 -11.79 13.22
N VAL A 75 -11.40 -10.75 14.06
CA VAL A 75 -10.22 -9.89 14.30
C VAL A 75 -9.82 -9.92 15.77
N PHE A 76 -8.56 -10.19 16.07
CA PHE A 76 -8.06 -10.24 17.45
C PHE A 76 -7.58 -8.88 17.96
N CYS A 77 -8.14 -8.43 19.09
CA CYS A 77 -7.67 -7.26 19.81
C CYS A 77 -6.59 -7.66 20.82
N THR A 78 -5.34 -7.27 20.57
CA THR A 78 -4.20 -7.63 21.43
C THR A 78 -4.28 -6.98 22.81
N SER A 79 -4.89 -5.79 22.91
CA SER A 79 -5.03 -5.05 24.18
C SER A 79 -5.98 -5.70 25.17
N THR A 80 -7.01 -6.42 24.69
CA THR A 80 -8.03 -7.05 25.56
C THR A 80 -8.00 -8.57 25.51
N SER A 81 -7.18 -9.16 24.63
CA SER A 81 -7.14 -10.59 24.37
C SER A 81 -8.50 -11.15 23.95
N ARG A 82 -9.24 -10.42 23.10
CA ARG A 82 -10.59 -10.78 22.63
C ARG A 82 -10.67 -10.78 21.12
N ARG A 83 -11.54 -11.63 20.56
CA ARG A 83 -11.87 -11.65 19.14
C ARG A 83 -13.15 -10.89 18.85
N MET A 84 -13.13 -10.06 17.82
CA MET A 84 -14.30 -9.45 17.22
C MET A 84 -14.78 -10.36 16.08
N ILE A 85 -15.91 -11.03 16.29
CA ILE A 85 -16.55 -11.92 15.31
C ILE A 85 -17.60 -11.12 14.54
N PHE A 86 -17.89 -11.46 13.29
CA PHE A 86 -18.90 -10.79 12.46
C PHE A 86 -19.80 -11.81 11.79
N THR A 87 -21.01 -11.41 11.42
CA THR A 87 -21.91 -12.23 10.61
C THR A 87 -21.81 -11.88 9.13
N ASP A 88 -22.25 -12.81 8.27
CA ASP A 88 -22.37 -12.58 6.83
C ASP A 88 -23.28 -11.38 6.51
N ASP A 89 -24.41 -11.24 7.20
CA ASP A 89 -25.31 -10.09 7.04
C ASP A 89 -24.64 -8.75 7.40
N GLU A 90 -23.84 -8.72 8.47
CA GLU A 90 -23.08 -7.52 8.87
C GLU A 90 -22.06 -7.12 7.80
N LEU A 91 -21.37 -8.10 7.22
CA LEU A 91 -20.41 -7.88 6.15
C LEU A 91 -21.09 -7.41 4.86
N LYS A 92 -22.21 -8.03 4.48
CA LYS A 92 -23.02 -7.62 3.32
C LYS A 92 -23.56 -6.20 3.50
N GLU A 93 -24.05 -5.85 4.69
CA GLU A 93 -24.46 -4.48 5.03
C GLU A 93 -23.30 -3.50 4.83
N ALA A 94 -22.09 -3.83 5.31
CA ALA A 94 -20.92 -2.97 5.17
C ALA A 94 -20.51 -2.77 3.70
N LEU A 95 -20.43 -3.86 2.93
CA LEU A 95 -20.05 -3.82 1.52
C LEU A 95 -21.09 -3.09 0.66
N TRP A 96 -22.39 -3.27 0.95
CA TRP A 96 -23.46 -2.56 0.26
C TRP A 96 -23.36 -1.05 0.45
N ASN A 97 -23.12 -0.64 1.70
CA ASN A 97 -23.02 0.76 2.07
C ASN A 97 -21.67 1.39 1.74
N TYR A 98 -20.65 0.63 1.33
CA TYR A 98 -19.32 1.20 1.05
C TYR A 98 -19.38 2.35 0.04
N HIS A 99 -18.66 3.44 0.34
CA HIS A 99 -18.55 4.59 -0.56
C HIS A 99 -17.41 4.37 -1.55
N ASP A 100 -17.76 4.23 -2.83
CA ASP A 100 -16.87 3.89 -3.95
C ASP A 100 -16.14 5.11 -4.55
N SER A 101 -15.90 6.13 -3.73
CA SER A 101 -15.13 7.31 -4.12
C SER A 101 -14.44 7.92 -2.90
N ILE A 102 -13.21 8.41 -3.07
CA ILE A 102 -12.46 9.15 -2.06
C ILE A 102 -11.89 10.42 -2.70
N GLU A 103 -12.21 11.57 -2.10
CA GLU A 103 -11.64 12.86 -2.51
C GLU A 103 -10.43 13.21 -1.66
N LEU A 104 -9.34 13.55 -2.33
CA LEU A 104 -8.05 13.87 -1.75
C LEU A 104 -7.66 15.30 -2.07
N GLY A 105 -7.00 15.96 -1.13
CA GLY A 105 -6.43 17.28 -1.35
C GLY A 105 -7.48 18.39 -1.48
N MET A 106 -7.07 19.54 -2.00
CA MET A 106 -7.87 20.76 -2.06
C MET A 106 -7.59 21.56 -3.33
N GLY A 107 -8.54 22.43 -3.71
CA GLY A 107 -8.37 23.35 -4.83
C GLY A 107 -8.03 22.64 -6.14
N GLN A 108 -7.09 23.19 -6.89
CA GLN A 108 -6.62 22.66 -8.18
C GLN A 108 -5.90 21.31 -8.06
N ASP A 109 -5.38 20.98 -6.88
CA ASP A 109 -4.66 19.74 -6.61
C ASP A 109 -5.60 18.60 -6.16
N ARG A 110 -6.92 18.85 -6.09
CA ARG A 110 -7.90 17.84 -5.68
C ARG A 110 -7.90 16.66 -6.64
N LYS A 111 -7.92 15.45 -6.10
CA LYS A 111 -8.00 14.19 -6.85
C LYS A 111 -9.10 13.31 -6.30
N THR A 112 -9.61 12.42 -7.15
CA THR A 112 -10.61 11.43 -6.77
C THR A 112 -10.08 10.06 -7.11
N TRP A 113 -10.03 9.17 -6.13
CA TRP A 113 -9.85 7.74 -6.40
C TRP A 113 -11.18 7.02 -6.27
N SER A 114 -11.29 5.93 -7.00
CA SER A 114 -12.52 5.14 -7.11
C SER A 114 -12.14 3.75 -7.61
N PRO A 115 -12.98 2.73 -7.39
CA PRO A 115 -12.73 1.38 -7.84
C PRO A 115 -12.49 1.31 -9.36
N ARG A 116 -11.77 0.27 -9.75
CA ARG A 116 -11.52 -0.13 -11.13
C ARG A 116 -11.93 -1.58 -11.29
N SER A 117 -12.38 -1.91 -12.50
CA SER A 117 -12.57 -3.30 -12.91
C SER A 117 -11.25 -3.94 -13.33
N ILE A 118 -11.24 -5.26 -13.52
CA ILE A 118 -10.12 -5.97 -14.13
C ILE A 118 -9.92 -5.43 -15.56
N GLU A 119 -8.68 -5.16 -15.95
CA GLU A 119 -8.30 -4.63 -17.28
C GLU A 119 -8.95 -3.28 -17.65
N ASP A 120 -9.42 -2.52 -16.65
CA ASP A 120 -10.14 -1.27 -16.86
C ASP A 120 -9.27 -0.19 -17.53
N PRO A 121 -9.68 0.41 -18.67
CA PRO A 121 -8.88 1.45 -19.32
C PRO A 121 -8.87 2.80 -18.57
N LYS A 122 -9.65 2.92 -17.49
CA LYS A 122 -9.63 4.09 -16.60
C LYS A 122 -8.26 4.23 -15.94
N ARG A 123 -7.76 5.47 -15.89
CA ARG A 123 -6.50 5.80 -15.21
C ARG A 123 -6.59 5.41 -13.73
N PRO A 124 -5.69 4.56 -13.21
CA PRO A 124 -5.58 4.35 -11.77
C PRO A 124 -5.10 5.62 -11.08
N GLY A 125 -5.46 5.78 -9.81
CA GLY A 125 -4.82 6.78 -8.96
C GLY A 125 -3.32 6.52 -8.89
N CYS A 126 -2.50 7.55 -8.68
CA CYS A 126 -1.06 7.41 -8.54
C CYS A 126 -0.60 8.06 -7.23
N LEU A 127 -0.23 7.24 -6.24
CA LEU A 127 0.37 7.68 -5.00
C LEU A 127 1.89 7.45 -5.08
N PHE A 128 2.63 8.55 -5.15
CA PHE A 128 4.08 8.53 -5.22
C PHE A 128 4.67 8.44 -3.82
N SER A 129 5.50 7.45 -3.54
CA SER A 129 5.86 7.14 -2.16
C SER A 129 7.32 6.74 -1.96
N PRO A 130 8.00 7.35 -0.97
CA PRO A 130 9.20 6.83 -0.35
C PRO A 130 8.90 5.79 0.75
N VAL A 131 7.62 5.41 0.92
CA VAL A 131 7.08 4.38 1.83
C VAL A 131 7.58 4.50 3.27
N GLY A 132 7.81 5.72 3.75
CA GLY A 132 8.27 5.96 5.12
C GLY A 132 9.73 5.57 5.36
N VAL A 133 10.57 5.49 4.32
CA VAL A 133 12.02 5.35 4.49
C VAL A 133 12.57 6.45 5.41
N ARG A 134 13.56 6.08 6.20
CA ARG A 134 14.23 7.01 7.12
C ARG A 134 14.98 8.07 6.32
N CYS A 135 14.76 9.32 6.71
CA CYS A 135 15.31 10.52 6.08
C CYS A 135 15.87 11.46 7.14
N SER A 136 16.90 12.19 6.73
CA SER A 136 17.47 13.27 7.51
C SER A 136 16.54 14.48 7.45
N GLU A 137 16.57 15.29 8.51
CA GLU A 137 15.85 16.55 8.53
C GLU A 137 16.33 17.51 7.44
N LYS A 138 17.64 17.48 7.13
CA LYS A 138 18.27 18.26 6.04
C LYS A 138 17.64 17.97 4.68
N ASN A 139 17.42 16.70 4.35
CA ASN A 139 16.96 16.29 3.01
C ASN A 139 15.44 16.19 2.89
N TYR A 140 14.72 16.15 4.01
CA TYR A 140 13.29 15.88 4.05
C TYR A 140 12.48 16.74 3.07
N VAL A 141 12.61 18.07 3.14
CA VAL A 141 11.81 18.98 2.28
C VAL A 141 12.15 18.76 0.81
N LYS A 142 13.44 18.61 0.46
CA LYS A 142 13.88 18.41 -0.92
C LYS A 142 13.40 17.07 -1.49
N LEU A 143 13.50 16.01 -0.70
CA LEU A 143 13.01 14.69 -1.08
C LEU A 143 11.50 14.71 -1.33
N VAL A 144 10.72 15.30 -0.41
CA VAL A 144 9.26 15.42 -0.58
C VAL A 144 8.91 16.31 -1.79
N MET A 145 9.64 17.40 -2.02
CA MET A 145 9.47 18.23 -3.22
C MET A 145 9.70 17.44 -4.51
N ALA A 146 10.76 16.63 -4.57
CA ALA A 146 11.07 15.79 -5.73
C ALA A 146 9.92 14.83 -6.06
N TYR A 147 9.25 14.27 -5.04
CA TYR A 147 8.04 13.47 -5.25
C TYR A 147 6.82 14.28 -5.66
N MET A 148 6.60 15.45 -5.06
CA MET A 148 5.39 16.26 -5.33
C MET A 148 5.41 16.96 -6.68
N GLN A 149 6.58 17.26 -7.24
CA GLN A 149 6.70 17.85 -8.59
C GLN A 149 6.38 16.86 -9.71
N GLU A 150 6.31 15.55 -9.43
CA GLU A 150 5.98 14.53 -10.42
C GLU A 150 4.58 14.75 -11.02
N PRO A 151 4.44 14.87 -12.35
CA PRO A 151 3.16 15.17 -13.00
C PRO A 151 2.07 14.11 -12.76
N LEU A 152 2.49 12.85 -12.59
CA LEU A 152 1.56 11.74 -12.35
C LEU A 152 1.08 11.67 -10.90
N ALA A 153 1.79 12.26 -9.94
CA ALA A 153 1.46 12.13 -8.53
C ALA A 153 0.13 12.81 -8.20
N ASP A 154 -0.85 12.02 -7.76
CA ASP A 154 -2.13 12.50 -7.23
C ASP A 154 -2.03 12.87 -5.75
N ALA A 155 -1.27 12.06 -5.01
CA ALA A 155 -0.92 12.24 -3.61
C ALA A 155 0.52 11.75 -3.40
N VAL A 156 1.15 12.22 -2.32
CA VAL A 156 2.52 11.80 -1.96
C VAL A 156 2.53 11.25 -0.54
N SER A 157 3.07 10.04 -0.38
CA SER A 157 3.49 9.57 0.93
C SER A 157 4.85 10.16 1.27
N THR A 158 5.13 10.36 2.55
CA THR A 158 6.31 11.08 3.02
C THR A 158 7.32 10.13 3.67
N PRO A 159 8.62 10.50 3.70
CA PRO A 159 9.63 9.73 4.44
C PRO A 159 9.46 9.94 5.95
N ILE A 160 10.21 9.20 6.77
CA ILE A 160 10.17 9.33 8.24
C ILE A 160 11.40 10.10 8.73
N LEU A 161 11.17 11.12 9.55
CA LEU A 161 12.25 11.83 10.24
C LEU A 161 12.77 10.96 11.39
N GLU A 162 14.00 10.48 11.30
CA GLU A 162 14.64 9.72 12.38
C GLU A 162 14.98 10.64 13.58
N LYS A 163 15.38 11.87 13.26
CA LYS A 163 15.69 12.94 14.22
C LYS A 163 15.00 14.23 13.81
N VAL A 164 14.62 15.01 14.82
CA VAL A 164 14.10 16.37 14.68
C VAL A 164 14.76 17.23 15.75
N ASP A 165 15.35 18.35 15.36
CA ASP A 165 16.07 19.27 16.24
C ASP A 165 17.15 18.56 17.10
N GLY A 166 17.79 17.55 16.51
CA GLY A 166 18.82 16.72 17.17
C GLY A 166 18.29 15.60 18.07
N GLY A 167 16.99 15.56 18.39
CA GLY A 167 16.36 14.51 19.20
C GLY A 167 15.78 13.38 18.35
N TYR A 168 15.87 12.14 18.84
CA TYR A 168 15.28 10.97 18.15
C TYR A 168 13.77 10.91 18.37
N ALA A 169 13.00 10.78 17.28
CA ALA A 169 11.55 10.63 17.29
C ALA A 169 11.11 9.21 17.70
N ARG A 170 11.52 8.75 18.90
CA ARG A 170 11.14 7.43 19.42
C ARG A 170 9.66 7.39 19.77
N THR A 171 8.96 6.32 19.42
CA THR A 171 7.55 6.12 19.72
C THR A 171 7.25 6.38 21.21
N HIS A 172 6.16 7.11 21.49
CA HIS A 172 5.72 7.56 22.81
C HIS A 172 6.63 8.58 23.52
N SER A 173 7.63 9.16 22.84
CA SER A 173 8.46 10.24 23.40
C SER A 173 7.93 11.64 23.01
N PRO A 174 8.27 12.71 23.75
CA PRO A 174 7.96 14.07 23.33
C PRO A 174 8.51 14.43 21.94
N PHE A 175 9.66 13.86 21.56
CA PHE A 175 10.25 14.04 20.22
C PHE A 175 9.45 13.35 19.11
N GLU A 176 8.65 12.31 19.41
CA GLU A 176 7.70 11.77 18.43
C GLU A 176 6.61 12.78 18.12
N GLN A 177 6.09 13.48 19.13
CA GLN A 177 5.04 14.48 18.94
C GLN A 177 5.57 15.71 18.21
N GLN A 178 6.75 16.22 18.61
CA GLN A 178 7.44 17.29 17.87
C GLN A 178 7.74 16.85 16.43
N GLY A 179 8.26 15.62 16.28
CA GLY A 179 8.57 15.05 14.97
C GLY A 179 7.35 14.91 14.07
N GLY A 180 6.19 14.54 14.62
CA GLY A 180 4.92 14.49 13.89
C GLY A 180 4.49 15.86 13.37
N SER A 181 4.65 16.93 14.17
CA SER A 181 4.33 18.30 13.74
C SER A 181 5.31 18.80 12.66
N VAL A 182 6.62 18.64 12.88
CA VAL A 182 7.66 19.06 11.92
C VAL A 182 7.52 18.30 10.60
N HIS A 183 7.23 17.00 10.65
CA HIS A 183 6.97 16.17 9.48
C HIS A 183 5.88 16.80 8.59
N VAL A 184 4.71 17.12 9.13
CA VAL A 184 3.61 17.65 8.31
C VAL A 184 3.87 19.07 7.85
N LEU A 185 4.44 19.93 8.72
CA LEU A 185 4.80 21.30 8.37
C LEU A 185 5.77 21.33 7.18
N ASN A 186 6.81 20.51 7.23
CA ASN A 186 7.82 20.43 6.17
C ASN A 186 7.24 19.86 4.88
N SER A 187 6.33 18.88 4.96
CA SER A 187 5.65 18.35 3.78
C SER A 187 4.69 19.37 3.16
N ARG A 188 4.03 20.21 3.97
CA ARG A 188 3.21 21.33 3.48
C ARG A 188 4.06 22.41 2.83
N GLN A 189 5.22 22.72 3.41
CA GLN A 189 6.19 23.61 2.79
C GLN A 189 6.66 23.07 1.44
N ALA A 190 6.97 21.78 1.34
CA ALA A 190 7.34 21.14 0.08
C ALA A 190 6.23 21.32 -0.98
N ALA A 191 4.98 21.03 -0.64
CA ALA A 191 3.82 21.17 -1.51
C ALA A 191 3.65 22.62 -2.04
N ILE A 192 3.82 23.62 -1.17
CA ILE A 192 3.77 25.04 -1.55
C ILE A 192 4.91 25.39 -2.52
N ARG A 193 6.14 24.95 -2.22
CA ARG A 193 7.33 25.28 -3.01
C ARG A 193 7.30 24.73 -4.44
N VAL A 194 6.63 23.60 -4.66
CA VAL A 194 6.43 23.02 -6.00
C VAL A 194 5.14 23.52 -6.67
N GLY A 195 4.44 24.50 -6.08
CA GLY A 195 3.22 25.08 -6.67
C GLY A 195 1.97 24.23 -6.54
N ARG A 196 1.96 23.23 -5.66
CA ARG A 196 0.85 22.29 -5.43
C ARG A 196 0.35 22.31 -3.97
N PRO A 197 -0.01 23.49 -3.40
CA PRO A 197 -0.30 23.65 -1.98
C PRO A 197 -1.53 22.86 -1.48
N GLY A 198 -2.40 22.43 -2.38
CA GLY A 198 -3.58 21.62 -2.09
C GLY A 198 -3.34 20.13 -2.15
N MET A 199 -2.15 19.66 -2.55
CA MET A 199 -1.88 18.23 -2.74
C MET A 199 -2.04 17.45 -1.44
N ALA A 200 -2.70 16.29 -1.53
CA ALA A 200 -2.87 15.40 -0.39
C ALA A 200 -1.52 14.81 0.03
N ILE A 201 -1.28 14.81 1.34
CA ILE A 201 -0.20 14.04 1.94
C ILE A 201 -0.80 12.73 2.44
N CYS A 202 -0.09 11.65 2.20
CA CYS A 202 -0.35 10.38 2.84
C CYS A 202 0.67 10.16 3.94
N LEU A 203 0.18 9.72 5.11
CA LEU A 203 0.96 9.47 6.31
C LEU A 203 1.50 10.72 7.02
N THR A 204 1.55 10.62 8.35
CA THR A 204 2.49 11.35 9.19
C THR A 204 3.42 10.31 9.79
N GLY A 205 4.32 9.74 8.98
CA GLY A 205 5.06 8.52 9.34
C GLY A 205 5.95 8.66 10.58
N THR A 206 6.42 9.88 10.89
CA THR A 206 7.17 10.17 12.12
C THR A 206 6.31 10.02 13.39
N ALA A 207 4.99 10.19 13.27
CA ALA A 207 4.04 9.99 14.35
C ALA A 207 3.53 8.54 14.34
N LEU A 208 4.05 7.67 15.19
CA LEU A 208 3.59 6.27 15.24
C LEU A 208 2.46 6.08 16.25
N SER A 209 2.51 6.71 17.42
CA SER A 209 1.48 6.58 18.46
C SER A 209 0.17 7.31 18.12
N ALA A 210 -0.93 6.90 18.73
CA ALA A 210 -2.22 7.60 18.61
C ALA A 210 -2.10 9.06 19.06
N ALA A 211 -1.39 9.32 20.17
CA ALA A 211 -1.21 10.67 20.70
C ALA A 211 -0.51 11.59 19.69
N SER A 212 0.57 11.14 19.05
CA SER A 212 1.29 11.96 18.06
C SER A 212 0.49 12.14 16.76
N GLN A 213 -0.25 11.12 16.33
CA GLN A 213 -1.17 11.23 15.19
C GLN A 213 -2.31 12.23 15.49
N ILE A 214 -2.87 12.22 16.71
CA ILE A 214 -3.88 13.19 17.14
C ILE A 214 -3.28 14.60 17.14
N ALA A 215 -2.11 14.80 17.75
CA ALA A 215 -1.45 16.10 17.86
C ALA A 215 -1.09 16.72 16.50
N SER A 216 -0.73 15.90 15.51
CA SER A 216 -0.43 16.36 14.14
C SER A 216 -1.69 16.60 13.27
N SER A 217 -2.89 16.32 13.79
CA SER A 217 -4.16 16.52 13.08
C SER A 217 -4.66 17.95 13.25
N ASN A 218 -4.23 18.85 12.36
CA ASN A 218 -4.67 20.25 12.38
C ASN A 218 -4.97 20.73 10.95
N PRO A 219 -6.19 21.22 10.65
CA PRO A 219 -6.55 21.61 9.29
C PRO A 219 -5.81 22.85 8.77
N VAL A 220 -5.23 23.67 9.65
CA VAL A 220 -4.54 24.91 9.28
C VAL A 220 -3.09 24.63 8.91
N TRP A 221 -2.35 23.96 9.79
CA TRP A 221 -0.90 23.78 9.66
C TRP A 221 -0.44 22.33 9.59
N GLY A 222 -1.30 21.39 9.99
CA GLY A 222 -0.97 19.97 10.11
C GLY A 222 -1.65 19.11 9.04
N ALA A 223 -1.94 17.87 9.43
CA ALA A 223 -2.64 16.92 8.57
C ALA A 223 -4.12 17.29 8.51
N ARG A 224 -4.61 17.51 7.29
CA ARG A 224 -5.94 17.99 6.96
C ARG A 224 -6.93 16.82 6.86
N PRO A 225 -8.24 17.08 6.98
CA PRO A 225 -9.24 16.04 6.71
C PRO A 225 -9.17 15.46 5.28
N SER A 226 -8.71 16.26 4.31
CA SER A 226 -8.51 15.82 2.92
C SER A 226 -7.19 15.06 2.68
N ASP A 227 -6.37 14.86 3.72
CA ASP A 227 -5.19 14.01 3.68
C ASP A 227 -5.51 12.57 4.05
N ILE A 228 -4.59 11.68 3.70
CA ILE A 228 -4.72 10.26 3.99
C ILE A 228 -4.05 9.94 5.34
N ARG A 229 -4.83 9.36 6.25
CA ARG A 229 -4.39 8.91 7.57
C ARG A 229 -4.51 7.41 7.69
N LEU A 230 -3.41 6.74 8.05
CA LEU A 230 -3.39 5.28 8.04
C LEU A 230 -3.69 4.67 9.41
N VAL A 231 -4.48 3.58 9.39
CA VAL A 231 -4.70 2.68 10.53
C VAL A 231 -4.29 1.29 10.08
N SER A 232 -3.21 0.77 10.67
CA SER A 232 -2.66 -0.52 10.25
C SER A 232 -3.41 -1.72 10.79
N VAL A 233 -3.36 -2.82 10.04
CA VAL A 233 -3.61 -4.17 10.54
C VAL A 233 -2.32 -4.66 11.18
N ILE A 234 -2.40 -5.26 12.37
CA ILE A 234 -1.28 -6.00 12.94
C ILE A 234 -1.29 -7.39 12.30
N SER A 235 -0.20 -7.78 11.65
CA SER A 235 -0.13 -9.04 10.89
C SER A 235 -0.24 -10.27 11.81
N GLU A 236 -1.23 -11.16 11.69
CA GLU A 236 -2.37 -11.13 10.75
C GLU A 236 -3.70 -11.08 11.48
N LEU A 237 -4.67 -10.35 10.92
CA LEU A 237 -6.03 -10.21 11.44
C LEU A 237 -6.10 -9.70 12.90
N LYS A 238 -5.21 -8.76 13.26
CA LYS A 238 -5.13 -8.18 14.61
C LYS A 238 -5.24 -6.65 14.60
N ILE A 239 -5.60 -6.11 15.76
CA ILE A 239 -5.60 -4.68 16.06
C ILE A 239 -5.31 -4.47 17.56
N ASP A 240 -5.00 -3.24 17.96
CA ASP A 240 -4.83 -2.83 19.36
C ASP A 240 -5.60 -1.54 19.67
N HIS A 241 -5.61 -1.14 20.94
CA HIS A 241 -6.28 0.10 21.37
C HIS A 241 -5.64 1.36 20.80
N ASP A 242 -4.33 1.39 20.53
CA ASP A 242 -3.68 2.57 19.95
C ASP A 242 -4.19 2.81 18.51
N LEU A 243 -4.28 1.75 17.70
CA LEU A 243 -4.84 1.77 16.36
C LEU A 243 -6.35 2.07 16.35
N MET A 244 -7.11 1.50 17.29
CA MET A 244 -8.54 1.83 17.44
C MET A 244 -8.75 3.29 17.84
N ASN A 245 -7.90 3.85 18.72
CA ASN A 245 -7.94 5.27 19.07
C ASN A 245 -7.65 6.17 17.87
N LYS A 246 -6.70 5.79 17.00
CA LYS A 246 -6.45 6.49 15.73
C LYS A 246 -7.67 6.46 14.82
N ALA A 247 -8.27 5.28 14.61
CA ALA A 247 -9.45 5.13 13.78
C ALA A 247 -10.61 5.99 14.28
N LEU A 248 -10.86 5.99 15.59
CA LEU A 248 -11.89 6.80 16.22
C LEU A 248 -11.64 8.30 16.00
N HIS A 249 -10.43 8.78 16.26
CA HIS A 249 -10.06 10.19 16.05
C HIS A 249 -10.18 10.60 14.58
N PHE A 250 -9.66 9.81 13.65
CA PHE A 250 -9.73 10.14 12.23
C PHE A 250 -11.16 10.20 11.71
N ARG A 251 -12.06 9.31 12.18
CA ARG A 251 -13.48 9.41 11.86
C ARG A 251 -14.13 10.66 12.46
N GLN A 252 -13.82 11.00 13.70
CA GLN A 252 -14.36 12.18 14.38
C GLN A 252 -13.88 13.50 13.74
N ASN A 253 -12.65 13.53 13.23
CA ASN A 253 -12.07 14.66 12.52
C ASN A 253 -12.41 14.68 11.01
N GLY A 254 -13.17 13.69 10.52
CA GLY A 254 -13.56 13.60 9.11
C GLY A 254 -12.38 13.37 8.15
N ALA A 255 -11.29 12.77 8.62
CA ALA A 255 -10.14 12.46 7.78
C ALA A 255 -10.39 11.27 6.86
N ASN A 256 -9.72 11.25 5.71
CA ASN A 256 -9.68 10.06 4.86
C ASN A 256 -8.83 8.97 5.52
N ILE A 257 -9.46 7.86 5.88
CA ILE A 257 -8.77 6.74 6.51
C ILE A 257 -8.29 5.76 5.44
N GLY A 258 -7.00 5.43 5.44
CA GLY A 258 -6.47 4.28 4.73
C GLY A 258 -6.21 3.13 5.69
N THR A 259 -6.64 1.91 5.35
CA THR A 259 -6.18 0.71 6.05
C THR A 259 -4.79 0.37 5.54
N LEU A 260 -3.80 0.25 6.41
CA LEU A 260 -2.46 -0.24 6.01
C LEU A 260 -2.36 -1.73 6.32
N THR A 261 -2.22 -2.60 5.31
CA THR A 261 -2.09 -4.04 5.54
C THR A 261 -1.04 -4.73 4.67
N SER A 262 -0.30 -5.65 5.29
CA SER A 262 0.80 -6.42 4.71
C SER A 262 0.74 -7.87 5.17
N PRO A 263 -0.05 -8.72 4.51
CA PRO A 263 0.04 -10.15 4.71
C PRO A 263 1.47 -10.65 4.44
N LEU A 264 1.99 -11.43 5.37
CA LEU A 264 3.37 -11.91 5.34
C LEU A 264 3.43 -13.30 4.72
N PHE A 265 4.00 -13.37 3.52
CA PHE A 265 4.32 -14.64 2.88
C PHE A 265 5.50 -15.31 3.60
N GLY A 266 5.28 -16.56 4.04
CA GLY A 266 6.26 -17.36 4.78
C GLY A 266 6.19 -17.23 6.30
N ALA A 267 5.24 -16.46 6.84
CA ALA A 267 5.00 -16.38 8.28
C ALA A 267 3.99 -17.44 8.76
N TYR A 268 2.70 -17.22 8.47
CA TYR A 268 1.60 -18.10 8.91
C TYR A 268 1.10 -19.04 7.80
N ALA A 269 1.36 -18.71 6.54
CA ALA A 269 0.88 -19.45 5.39
C ALA A 269 1.88 -19.43 4.22
N GLY A 270 1.69 -20.37 3.29
CA GLY A 270 2.27 -20.31 1.94
C GLY A 270 1.55 -19.28 1.08
N ILE A 271 1.97 -19.15 -0.19
CA ILE A 271 1.53 -18.05 -1.06
C ILE A 271 0.00 -18.04 -1.28
N GLU A 272 -0.63 -19.21 -1.39
CA GLU A 272 -2.08 -19.35 -1.55
C GLU A 272 -2.81 -18.83 -0.31
N GLY A 273 -2.39 -19.26 0.88
CA GLY A 273 -2.98 -18.80 2.13
C GLY A 273 -2.71 -17.32 2.41
N THR A 274 -1.55 -16.79 2.03
CA THR A 274 -1.26 -15.35 2.13
C THR A 274 -2.14 -14.54 1.17
N THR A 275 -2.49 -15.07 0.00
CA THR A 275 -3.41 -14.43 -0.95
C THR A 275 -4.82 -14.34 -0.36
N VAL A 276 -5.31 -15.43 0.26
CA VAL A 276 -6.60 -15.44 0.98
C VAL A 276 -6.60 -14.48 2.17
N LEU A 277 -5.51 -14.42 2.94
CA LEU A 277 -5.31 -13.45 4.02
C LEU A 277 -5.35 -12.00 3.53
N GLY A 278 -4.89 -11.75 2.31
CA GLY A 278 -5.02 -10.47 1.64
C GLY A 278 -6.47 -10.01 1.59
N ILE A 279 -7.37 -10.86 1.11
CA ILE A 279 -8.80 -10.54 1.06
C ILE A 279 -9.37 -10.33 2.46
N ALA A 280 -9.11 -11.26 3.40
CA ALA A 280 -9.59 -11.14 4.78
C ALA A 280 -9.12 -9.83 5.45
N SER A 281 -7.90 -9.38 5.15
CA SER A 281 -7.34 -8.12 5.65
C SER A 281 -8.04 -6.89 5.08
N HIS A 282 -8.50 -6.93 3.82
CA HIS A 282 -9.32 -5.86 3.26
C HIS A 282 -10.69 -5.78 3.95
N LEU A 283 -11.28 -6.93 4.29
CA LEU A 283 -12.54 -6.99 5.03
C LEU A 283 -12.37 -6.48 6.46
N GLN A 284 -11.27 -6.82 7.13
CA GLN A 284 -10.91 -6.15 8.40
C GLN A 284 -10.77 -4.63 8.22
N GLY A 285 -10.12 -4.20 7.13
CA GLY A 285 -9.95 -2.79 6.80
C GLY A 285 -11.26 -2.02 6.79
N LEU A 286 -12.27 -2.62 6.18
CA LEU A 286 -13.64 -2.12 6.14
C LEU A 286 -14.33 -2.16 7.51
N MET A 287 -14.33 -3.33 8.15
CA MET A 287 -15.18 -3.62 9.31
C MET A 287 -14.62 -3.08 10.63
N VAL A 288 -13.29 -3.01 10.77
CA VAL A 288 -12.63 -2.68 12.03
C VAL A 288 -11.84 -1.39 11.91
N ASN A 289 -10.92 -1.31 10.93
CA ASN A 289 -10.02 -0.16 10.78
C ASN A 289 -10.71 1.10 10.26
N GLN A 290 -11.96 0.98 9.78
CA GLN A 290 -12.78 2.08 9.25
C GLN A 290 -12.20 2.74 7.99
N GLY A 291 -11.44 1.98 7.20
CA GLY A 291 -10.77 2.47 5.99
C GLY A 291 -11.73 2.87 4.87
N ASN A 292 -11.51 4.04 4.30
CA ASN A 292 -12.11 4.50 3.05
C ASN A 292 -11.42 3.91 1.82
N PHE A 293 -10.18 3.44 1.98
CA PHE A 293 -9.43 2.64 1.02
C PHE A 293 -8.40 1.79 1.77
N THR A 294 -7.75 0.85 1.09
CA THR A 294 -6.68 0.02 1.66
C THR A 294 -5.36 0.25 0.93
N CYS A 295 -4.29 0.54 1.66
CA CYS A 295 -2.92 0.36 1.22
C CYS A 295 -2.53 -1.10 1.44
N TYR A 296 -2.36 -1.84 0.35
CA TYR A 296 -2.07 -3.26 0.36
C TYR A 296 -0.66 -3.52 -0.18
N PHE A 297 0.17 -4.15 0.64
CA PHE A 297 1.56 -4.46 0.34
C PHE A 297 1.91 -5.81 0.96
N PRO A 298 1.43 -6.93 0.39
CA PRO A 298 1.84 -8.25 0.85
C PRO A 298 3.37 -8.36 0.72
N ILE A 299 4.06 -8.95 1.69
CA ILE A 299 5.54 -8.97 1.71
C ILE A 299 6.05 -10.38 1.91
N HIS A 300 7.07 -10.76 1.13
CA HIS A 300 7.89 -11.93 1.40
C HIS A 300 8.77 -11.70 2.63
N ILE A 301 8.62 -12.48 3.71
CA ILE A 301 9.28 -12.20 5.00
C ILE A 301 10.83 -12.15 4.94
N ARG A 302 11.44 -12.99 4.11
CA ARG A 302 12.90 -13.02 3.91
C ARG A 302 13.42 -11.90 3.00
N ARG A 303 12.79 -11.68 1.84
CA ARG A 303 13.27 -10.75 0.80
C ARG A 303 12.74 -9.33 0.96
N LEU A 304 11.72 -9.14 1.79
CA LEU A 304 11.06 -7.86 2.04
C LEU A 304 10.56 -7.17 0.76
N ASN A 305 10.04 -7.98 -0.17
CA ASN A 305 9.58 -7.53 -1.48
C ASN A 305 8.22 -8.13 -1.86
N ASN A 306 7.66 -7.62 -2.95
CA ASN A 306 6.47 -8.18 -3.59
C ASN A 306 6.56 -8.22 -5.12
N THR A 307 7.79 -8.30 -5.61
CA THR A 307 8.18 -8.23 -7.02
C THR A 307 8.75 -9.56 -7.52
N SER A 308 8.80 -10.61 -6.71
CA SER A 308 9.17 -11.96 -7.14
C SER A 308 8.02 -12.65 -7.86
N ARG A 309 8.30 -13.75 -8.57
CA ARG A 309 7.33 -14.52 -9.36
C ARG A 309 6.05 -14.85 -8.57
N GLU A 310 6.23 -15.44 -7.40
CA GLU A 310 5.14 -15.84 -6.51
C GLU A 310 4.39 -14.64 -5.93
N MET A 311 5.09 -13.54 -5.69
CA MET A 311 4.47 -12.32 -5.16
C MET A 311 3.67 -11.57 -6.23
N LEU A 312 4.13 -11.56 -7.49
CA LEU A 312 3.36 -11.01 -8.62
C LEU A 312 2.06 -11.80 -8.84
N TRP A 313 2.09 -13.13 -8.67
CA TRP A 313 0.89 -13.98 -8.68
C TRP A 313 -0.10 -13.58 -7.58
N LEU A 314 0.39 -13.44 -6.35
CA LEU A 314 -0.43 -13.03 -5.21
C LEU A 314 -1.01 -11.63 -5.41
N VAL A 315 -0.18 -10.66 -5.82
CA VAL A 315 -0.61 -9.28 -6.11
C VAL A 315 -1.71 -9.31 -7.17
N SER A 316 -1.47 -10.01 -8.27
CA SER A 316 -2.44 -10.10 -9.37
C SER A 316 -3.78 -10.65 -8.91
N LEU A 317 -3.80 -11.83 -8.29
CA LEU A 317 -5.05 -12.47 -7.89
C LEU A 317 -5.78 -11.72 -6.77
N SER A 318 -5.04 -11.10 -5.84
CA SER A 318 -5.66 -10.27 -4.79
C SER A 318 -6.48 -9.14 -5.41
N TYR A 319 -5.92 -8.43 -6.40
CA TYR A 319 -6.63 -7.35 -7.07
C TYR A 319 -7.77 -7.83 -7.96
N GLN A 320 -7.59 -8.95 -8.68
CA GLN A 320 -8.66 -9.54 -9.48
C GLN A 320 -9.86 -9.94 -8.61
N ALA A 321 -9.60 -10.60 -7.48
CA ALA A 321 -10.62 -11.00 -6.52
C ALA A 321 -11.37 -9.79 -5.95
N LEU A 322 -10.64 -8.73 -5.55
CA LEU A 322 -11.24 -7.49 -5.04
C LEU A 322 -12.09 -6.77 -6.09
N ALA A 323 -11.55 -6.61 -7.30
CA ALA A 323 -12.17 -5.83 -8.38
C ALA A 323 -13.42 -6.50 -8.96
N SER A 324 -13.46 -7.84 -8.99
CA SER A 324 -14.62 -8.59 -9.52
C SER A 324 -15.74 -8.80 -8.50
N ASN A 325 -15.46 -8.74 -7.19
CA ASN A 325 -16.43 -9.09 -6.14
C ASN A 325 -16.79 -7.94 -5.19
N SER A 326 -16.13 -6.78 -5.30
CA SER A 326 -16.37 -5.66 -4.39
C SER A 326 -16.22 -4.30 -5.08
N ARG A 327 -16.62 -3.25 -4.36
CA ARG A 327 -16.35 -1.85 -4.74
C ARG A 327 -15.29 -1.23 -3.82
N LEU A 328 -14.44 -2.04 -3.20
CA LEU A 328 -13.39 -1.54 -2.32
C LEU A 328 -12.31 -0.81 -3.13
N ILE A 329 -11.87 0.34 -2.63
CA ILE A 329 -10.73 1.07 -3.19
C ILE A 329 -9.47 0.48 -2.56
N SER A 330 -8.62 -0.15 -3.37
CA SER A 330 -7.34 -0.71 -2.89
C SER A 330 -6.18 -0.18 -3.73
N GLY A 331 -5.14 0.25 -3.02
CA GLY A 331 -3.89 0.74 -3.57
C GLY A 331 -2.79 -0.30 -3.46
N SER A 332 -2.09 -0.53 -4.57
CA SER A 332 -0.99 -1.50 -4.69
C SER A 332 0.31 -0.87 -4.33
N ASN A 333 0.78 -1.15 -3.12
CA ASN A 333 2.03 -0.62 -2.60
C ASN A 333 3.17 -1.59 -2.87
N GLY A 334 4.02 -1.25 -3.85
CA GLY A 334 5.12 -2.10 -4.27
C GLY A 334 6.33 -2.02 -3.33
N PHE A 335 7.07 -3.11 -3.24
CA PHE A 335 8.32 -3.23 -2.50
C PHE A 335 9.35 -3.97 -3.36
N ALA A 336 10.39 -3.25 -3.75
CA ALA A 336 11.53 -3.76 -4.51
C ALA A 336 12.70 -4.12 -3.57
N VAL A 337 13.48 -5.14 -3.96
CA VAL A 337 14.72 -5.47 -3.26
C VAL A 337 15.84 -4.53 -3.68
N ALA A 338 15.93 -4.19 -4.98
CA ALA A 338 16.96 -3.29 -5.49
C ALA A 338 16.71 -1.84 -5.06
N GLY A 339 17.80 -1.07 -4.98
CA GLY A 339 17.75 0.35 -4.66
C GLY A 339 17.80 1.27 -5.89
N PRO A 340 17.68 2.59 -5.65
CA PRO A 340 17.65 3.59 -6.72
C PRO A 340 18.88 3.60 -7.62
N CYS A 341 18.71 4.13 -8.82
CA CYS A 341 19.76 4.24 -9.84
C CYS A 341 20.33 2.87 -10.23
N THR A 342 19.45 1.88 -10.39
CA THR A 342 19.78 0.53 -10.90
C THR A 342 18.75 0.09 -11.93
N GLU A 343 19.15 -0.74 -12.89
CA GLU A 343 18.19 -1.32 -13.85
C GLU A 343 17.20 -2.26 -13.14
N MET A 344 17.67 -3.00 -12.14
CA MET A 344 16.85 -3.96 -11.41
C MET A 344 15.62 -3.32 -10.75
N VAL A 345 15.79 -2.17 -10.08
CA VAL A 345 14.64 -1.50 -9.43
C VAL A 345 13.62 -1.00 -10.46
N MET A 346 14.07 -0.66 -11.68
CA MET A 346 13.20 -0.25 -12.76
C MET A 346 12.39 -1.42 -13.34
N TYR A 347 12.99 -2.60 -13.49
CA TYR A 347 12.24 -3.81 -13.86
C TYR A 347 11.23 -4.20 -12.77
N GLU A 348 11.66 -4.20 -11.50
CA GLU A 348 10.79 -4.49 -10.35
C GLU A 348 9.58 -3.54 -10.30
N ALA A 349 9.81 -2.22 -10.40
CA ALA A 349 8.76 -1.21 -10.39
C ALA A 349 7.82 -1.32 -11.60
N GLY A 350 8.38 -1.47 -12.80
CA GLY A 350 7.59 -1.57 -14.03
C GLY A 350 6.68 -2.81 -14.03
N LEU A 351 7.20 -3.97 -13.62
CA LEU A 351 6.38 -5.18 -13.50
C LEU A 351 5.31 -5.06 -12.42
N HIS A 352 5.66 -4.57 -11.23
CA HIS A 352 4.68 -4.41 -10.15
C HIS A 352 3.53 -3.47 -10.55
N GLY A 353 3.86 -2.29 -11.11
CA GLY A 353 2.87 -1.31 -11.55
C GLY A 353 1.97 -1.84 -12.68
N MET A 354 2.55 -2.54 -13.67
CA MET A 354 1.80 -3.17 -14.76
C MET A 354 0.83 -4.24 -14.26
N VAL A 355 1.34 -5.20 -13.48
CA VAL A 355 0.54 -6.31 -12.94
C VAL A 355 -0.60 -5.79 -12.07
N SER A 356 -0.31 -4.82 -11.19
CA SER A 356 -1.31 -4.18 -10.34
C SER A 356 -2.40 -3.48 -11.15
N ALA A 357 -2.00 -2.71 -12.17
CA ALA A 357 -2.93 -1.92 -12.97
C ALA A 357 -3.91 -2.79 -13.77
N VAL A 358 -3.44 -3.83 -14.46
CA VAL A 358 -4.32 -4.71 -15.26
C VAL A 358 -5.16 -5.64 -14.39
N SER A 359 -4.71 -5.93 -13.17
CA SER A 359 -5.46 -6.78 -12.23
C SER A 359 -6.61 -6.04 -11.54
N GLY A 360 -6.71 -4.71 -11.70
CA GLY A 360 -7.81 -3.90 -11.20
C GLY A 360 -7.51 -3.06 -9.95
N ALA A 361 -6.22 -2.87 -9.59
CA ALA A 361 -5.86 -1.95 -8.51
C ALA A 361 -6.41 -0.54 -8.77
N ALA A 362 -7.08 0.05 -7.78
CA ALA A 362 -7.66 1.39 -7.92
C ALA A 362 -6.58 2.47 -7.91
N VAL A 363 -5.49 2.24 -7.19
CA VAL A 363 -4.37 3.15 -7.01
C VAL A 363 -3.05 2.39 -7.18
N LEU A 364 -2.13 2.92 -7.97
CA LEU A 364 -0.73 2.50 -7.99
C LEU A 364 0.01 3.30 -6.92
N TRP A 365 0.49 2.61 -5.89
CA TRP A 365 1.30 3.18 -4.82
C TRP A 365 2.73 2.69 -5.04
N GLU A 366 3.53 3.44 -5.78
CA GLU A 366 4.85 2.98 -6.21
C GLU A 366 5.93 3.89 -5.62
N ILE A 367 7.11 3.41 -5.24
CA ILE A 367 7.42 2.03 -4.83
C ILE A 367 8.46 2.13 -3.69
N ALA A 368 8.39 1.25 -2.69
CA ALA A 368 9.46 1.15 -1.70
C ALA A 368 10.70 0.50 -2.33
N THR A 369 11.88 1.09 -2.18
CA THR A 369 13.12 0.56 -2.76
C THR A 369 14.12 0.17 -1.68
N ALA A 370 15.11 -0.64 -2.05
CA ALA A 370 16.10 -1.19 -1.12
C ALA A 370 15.43 -1.82 0.13
N MET A 371 14.40 -2.65 -0.08
CA MET A 371 13.63 -3.32 0.98
C MET A 371 12.98 -2.36 2.00
N ASN A 372 12.90 -1.07 1.68
CA ASN A 372 12.52 0.02 2.60
C ASN A 372 13.33 0.05 3.92
N LYS A 373 14.53 -0.54 3.89
CA LYS A 373 15.37 -0.76 5.09
C LYS A 373 16.52 0.23 5.16
N HIS A 374 17.01 0.63 3.99
CA HIS A 374 18.23 1.41 3.86
C HIS A 374 17.95 2.92 3.78
N TYR A 375 18.76 3.68 4.51
CA TYR A 375 18.57 5.12 4.71
C TYR A 375 18.64 5.90 3.39
N GLU A 376 17.66 6.78 3.16
CA GLU A 376 17.56 7.71 2.02
C GLU A 376 17.78 7.09 0.63
N ARG A 377 17.54 5.78 0.48
CA ARG A 377 17.60 5.08 -0.80
C ARG A 377 16.19 4.99 -1.36
N THR A 378 15.73 6.12 -1.89
CA THR A 378 14.41 6.27 -2.50
C THR A 378 14.41 7.48 -3.41
N THR A 379 13.73 7.42 -4.56
CA THR A 379 13.51 8.59 -5.41
C THR A 379 12.20 8.48 -6.21
N PRO A 380 11.66 9.59 -6.72
CA PRO A 380 10.46 9.53 -7.56
C PRO A 380 10.64 8.79 -8.89
N MET A 381 11.86 8.52 -9.36
CA MET A 381 12.07 7.79 -10.62
C MET A 381 11.47 6.39 -10.59
N GLU A 382 11.58 5.70 -9.45
CA GLU A 382 11.06 4.33 -9.33
C GLU A 382 9.53 4.33 -9.33
N ALA A 383 8.94 5.28 -8.60
CA ALA A 383 7.50 5.51 -8.61
C ALA A 383 6.98 5.88 -10.01
N ARG A 384 7.73 6.72 -10.74
CA ARG A 384 7.43 7.10 -12.12
C ARG A 384 7.43 5.88 -13.03
N MET A 385 8.43 5.02 -12.96
CA MET A 385 8.50 3.81 -13.77
C MET A 385 7.28 2.90 -13.55
N GLY A 386 6.93 2.61 -12.29
CA GLY A 386 5.78 1.78 -11.97
C GLY A 386 4.45 2.40 -12.42
N CYS A 387 4.24 3.69 -12.12
CA CYS A 387 3.01 4.38 -12.50
C CYS A 387 2.87 4.55 -14.01
N GLU A 388 3.93 4.94 -14.73
CA GLU A 388 3.91 5.08 -16.19
C GLU A 388 3.66 3.75 -16.88
N THR A 389 4.33 2.68 -16.45
CA THR A 389 4.17 1.34 -17.06
C THR A 389 2.76 0.81 -16.80
N GLY A 390 2.26 0.93 -15.57
CA GLY A 390 0.88 0.54 -15.22
C GLY A 390 -0.18 1.32 -15.99
N LEU A 391 -0.02 2.65 -16.08
CA LEU A 391 -0.93 3.50 -16.85
C LEU A 391 -0.91 3.15 -18.36
N SER A 392 0.29 2.91 -18.90
CA SER A 392 0.48 2.59 -20.32
C SER A 392 -0.14 1.23 -20.68
N ALA A 393 0.01 0.23 -19.81
CA ALA A 393 -0.62 -1.08 -19.99
C ALA A 393 -2.15 -1.01 -20.10
N VAL A 394 -2.80 -0.27 -19.18
CA VAL A 394 -4.27 -0.16 -19.19
C VAL A 394 -4.80 0.73 -20.31
N LYS A 395 -4.06 1.78 -20.69
CA LYS A 395 -4.41 2.64 -21.82
C LYS A 395 -4.27 1.94 -23.16
N SER A 396 -3.29 1.06 -23.27
CA SER A 396 -3.10 0.14 -24.41
C SER A 396 -4.09 -1.03 -24.38
N LYS A 397 -4.93 -1.13 -23.35
CA LYS A 397 -5.93 -2.19 -23.15
C LYS A 397 -5.34 -3.60 -23.14
N LEU A 398 -4.11 -3.73 -22.62
CA LEU A 398 -3.48 -5.04 -22.45
C LEU A 398 -4.33 -5.94 -21.55
N LYS A 399 -4.42 -7.21 -21.94
CA LYS A 399 -5.07 -8.26 -21.18
C LYS A 399 -4.14 -8.84 -20.13
N ARG A 400 -4.70 -9.47 -19.10
CA ARG A 400 -3.91 -10.23 -18.11
C ARG A 400 -3.02 -11.28 -18.81
N SER A 401 -3.53 -11.93 -19.84
CA SER A 401 -2.77 -12.87 -20.67
C SER A 401 -1.58 -12.22 -21.39
N ASP A 402 -1.75 -11.00 -21.93
CA ASP A 402 -0.66 -10.28 -22.58
C ASP A 402 0.42 -9.90 -21.56
N VAL A 403 -0.01 -9.37 -20.41
CA VAL A 403 0.88 -9.00 -19.32
C VAL A 403 1.61 -10.21 -18.74
N ASN A 404 0.97 -11.38 -18.64
CA ASN A 404 1.62 -12.62 -18.24
C ASN A 404 2.82 -12.97 -19.13
N GLU A 405 2.66 -12.83 -20.44
CA GLU A 405 3.73 -13.08 -21.40
C GLU A 405 4.84 -12.03 -21.35
N ILE A 406 4.51 -10.77 -21.03
CA ILE A 406 5.53 -9.72 -20.79
C ILE A 406 6.31 -10.02 -19.50
N VAL A 407 5.61 -10.37 -18.41
CA VAL A 407 6.23 -10.73 -17.13
C VAL A 407 7.21 -11.88 -17.32
N LYS A 408 6.84 -12.93 -18.07
CA LYS A 408 7.73 -14.06 -18.38
C LYS A 408 9.03 -13.66 -19.10
N LYS A 409 9.03 -12.55 -19.85
CA LYS A 409 10.21 -12.06 -20.59
C LYS A 409 11.10 -11.16 -19.74
N ILE A 410 10.53 -10.32 -18.88
CA ILE A 410 11.27 -9.33 -18.09
C ILE A 410 11.70 -9.87 -16.73
N LEU A 411 10.87 -10.67 -16.06
CA LEU A 411 11.16 -11.23 -14.73
C LEU A 411 12.50 -11.99 -14.67
N PRO A 412 12.90 -12.78 -15.69
CA PRO A 412 14.22 -13.43 -15.74
C PRO A 412 15.41 -12.48 -15.66
N MET A 413 15.24 -11.18 -15.97
CA MET A 413 16.33 -10.20 -15.91
C MET A 413 16.80 -9.93 -14.48
N TYR A 414 15.96 -10.23 -13.48
CA TYR A 414 16.27 -9.97 -12.07
C TYR A 414 15.91 -11.08 -11.08
N GLU A 415 15.08 -12.07 -11.41
CA GLU A 415 14.56 -13.01 -10.40
C GLU A 415 15.66 -13.83 -9.69
N GLU A 416 16.74 -14.18 -10.40
CA GLU A 416 17.89 -14.88 -9.81
C GLU A 416 18.75 -13.99 -8.91
N LYS A 417 18.61 -12.66 -9.03
CA LYS A 417 19.40 -11.66 -8.30
C LYS A 417 18.68 -11.17 -7.04
N LEU A 418 17.45 -11.60 -6.77
CA LEU A 418 16.64 -11.12 -5.64
C LEU A 418 17.35 -11.28 -4.28
N ASP A 419 18.14 -12.33 -4.09
CA ASP A 419 18.87 -12.54 -2.83
C ASP A 419 20.16 -11.68 -2.72
N ASN A 420 20.62 -11.09 -3.83
CA ASN A 420 21.84 -10.27 -3.92
C ASN A 420 21.61 -9.00 -4.75
N ALA A 421 20.46 -8.36 -4.57
CA ALA A 421 20.06 -7.20 -5.37
C ALA A 421 21.00 -6.01 -5.14
N PRO A 422 21.26 -5.18 -6.17
CA PRO A 422 22.11 -4.02 -6.03
C PRO A 422 21.43 -2.98 -5.12
N LEU A 423 22.17 -2.52 -4.11
CA LEU A 423 21.65 -1.58 -3.12
C LEU A 423 21.40 -0.17 -3.69
N GLY A 424 22.00 0.14 -4.84
CA GLY A 424 21.81 1.42 -5.51
C GLY A 424 22.34 2.61 -4.71
N LYS A 425 21.87 3.80 -5.10
CA LYS A 425 22.33 5.10 -4.62
C LYS A 425 21.32 5.74 -3.68
N THR A 426 21.81 6.59 -2.78
CA THR A 426 20.94 7.49 -2.00
C THR A 426 20.35 8.58 -2.89
N PHE A 427 19.32 9.27 -2.40
CA PHE A 427 18.75 10.44 -3.07
C PHE A 427 19.84 11.47 -3.42
N GLU A 428 20.72 11.85 -2.48
CA GLU A 428 21.79 12.82 -2.75
C GLU A 428 22.80 12.34 -3.80
N GLU A 429 23.02 11.03 -3.93
CA GLU A 429 23.98 10.45 -4.87
C GLU A 429 23.44 10.36 -6.31
N CYS A 430 22.12 10.40 -6.50
CA CYS A 430 21.49 10.25 -7.82
C CYS A 430 20.54 11.38 -8.22
N TYR A 431 20.48 12.46 -7.42
CA TYR A 431 19.74 13.69 -7.73
C TYR A 431 20.59 14.93 -7.51
N ASP A 432 20.39 15.93 -8.37
CA ASP A 432 20.82 17.28 -8.09
C ASP A 432 19.86 17.91 -7.06
N LEU A 433 20.37 18.24 -5.87
CA LEU A 433 19.56 18.76 -4.78
C LEU A 433 19.17 20.24 -4.92
N GLU A 434 19.71 20.95 -5.91
CA GLU A 434 19.34 22.34 -6.22
C GLU A 434 18.19 22.37 -7.21
N THR A 435 18.29 21.60 -8.29
CA THR A 435 17.27 21.52 -9.34
C THR A 435 16.20 20.47 -9.08
N LEU A 436 16.47 19.51 -8.18
CA LEU A 436 15.66 18.32 -7.92
C LEU A 436 15.46 17.45 -9.17
N GLU A 437 16.45 17.42 -10.05
CA GLU A 437 16.46 16.56 -11.24
C GLU A 437 17.28 15.29 -11.00
N PRO A 438 16.85 14.14 -11.57
CA PRO A 438 17.65 12.92 -11.54
C PRO A 438 18.95 13.11 -12.32
N SER A 439 20.02 12.45 -11.88
CA SER A 439 21.31 12.46 -12.58
C SER A 439 21.18 11.91 -14.01
N LYS A 440 22.11 12.28 -14.90
CA LYS A 440 22.14 11.77 -16.28
C LYS A 440 22.20 10.25 -16.35
N GLU A 441 23.02 9.63 -15.51
CA GLU A 441 23.09 8.18 -15.35
C GLU A 441 21.73 7.59 -15.02
N TYR A 442 20.98 8.22 -14.11
CA TYR A 442 19.67 7.70 -13.74
C TYR A 442 18.64 7.85 -14.88
N GLN A 443 18.69 8.97 -15.60
CA GLN A 443 17.86 9.18 -16.79
C GLN A 443 18.19 8.16 -17.89
N GLU A 444 19.46 7.81 -18.09
CA GLU A 444 19.89 6.79 -19.05
C GLU A 444 19.40 5.39 -18.66
N ILE A 445 19.52 5.00 -17.39
CA ILE A 445 18.97 3.74 -16.86
C ILE A 445 17.46 3.68 -17.09
N TYR A 446 16.74 4.75 -16.73
CA TYR A 446 15.29 4.84 -16.93
C TYR A 446 14.91 4.68 -18.40
N GLY A 447 15.57 5.42 -19.29
CA GLY A 447 15.32 5.39 -20.73
C GLY A 447 15.59 4.01 -21.34
N LYS A 448 16.68 3.35 -20.93
CA LYS A 448 17.02 2.00 -21.36
C LYS A 448 15.92 1.00 -20.97
N VAL A 449 15.59 0.91 -19.69
CA VAL A 449 14.59 -0.08 -19.22
C VAL A 449 13.22 0.20 -19.84
N LYS A 450 12.83 1.47 -19.97
CA LYS A 450 11.59 1.87 -20.64
C LYS A 450 11.54 1.41 -22.11
N ALA A 451 12.67 1.47 -22.83
CA ALA A 451 12.76 0.96 -24.19
C ALA A 451 12.60 -0.57 -24.24
N GLU A 452 13.15 -1.31 -23.28
CA GLU A 452 12.98 -2.77 -23.22
C GLU A 452 11.53 -3.19 -22.94
N PHE A 453 10.82 -2.49 -22.04
CA PHE A 453 9.37 -2.68 -21.87
C PHE A 453 8.59 -2.39 -23.15
N LYS A 454 9.00 -1.37 -23.92
CA LYS A 454 8.40 -1.05 -25.21
C LYS A 454 8.61 -2.15 -26.25
N ASP A 455 9.81 -2.71 -26.33
CA ASP A 455 10.12 -3.85 -27.21
C ASP A 455 9.31 -5.11 -26.87
N HIS A 456 8.78 -5.18 -25.65
CA HIS A 456 7.89 -6.24 -25.19
C HIS A 456 6.39 -5.91 -25.28
N GLY A 457 6.01 -4.76 -25.84
CA GLY A 457 4.62 -4.44 -26.18
C GLY A 457 3.94 -3.38 -25.32
N ILE A 458 4.70 -2.65 -24.49
CA ILE A 458 4.17 -1.50 -23.74
C ILE A 458 4.27 -0.22 -24.56
N ASP A 459 3.12 0.36 -24.91
CA ASP A 459 3.08 1.66 -25.59
C ASP A 459 3.02 2.80 -24.56
N TYR A 460 4.18 3.40 -24.28
CA TYR A 460 4.29 4.48 -23.30
C TYR A 460 3.67 5.78 -23.81
N ILE A 461 2.86 6.40 -22.95
CA ILE A 461 2.14 7.65 -23.24
C ILE A 461 3.07 8.88 -23.17
N TYR A 462 4.06 8.82 -22.28
CA TYR A 462 5.03 9.88 -21.99
C TYR A 462 6.44 9.40 -22.27
#